data_AF-A0A7C0UP35-F1
#
_entry.id   AF-A0A7C0UP35-F1
#
_cell.length_a   1.000
_cell.length_b   1.000
_cell.length_c   1.000
_cell.angle_alpha   90.00
_cell.angle_beta   90.00
_cell.angle_gamma   90.00
#
_symmetry.space_group_name_H-M   'P 1'
#
loop_
_entity.id
_entity.type
_entity.pdbx_description
1 polymer ?
#
loop_
_entity_poly.entity_id
_entity_poly.type
_entity_poly.pdbx_seq_one_letter_code
_entity_poly.pdbx_strand_id
1 'polypeptide(L)'
;MRGLLSSFLVFSLLLLPSATPAPASATELHQEMMFNGHHIMLSDMMVRHTDKEIDDLFLDMLLELGVDSVSLYIPNSTYKVYTSRYDHIIDRIRSAGKKLVLLPYILPGKDEPLDEYFSKRLDVTLYHVKKYRPDIVIILNEPSIIGGIKMPPDLLQRYAENVSRKIKGLPDPPEVMVTIHSFELFLIPRFVKVKDIDIIAINLYSLKNFDNVEKAIEYIQSNGKKACIWETWWRTQKIGGGERLPFRIMLPRFRSYRNQNDACEWISFVYHLNLKHNLTILNPFFTEQFVYCNHLPYLPMFKQYFELLRAIRSERRTMCFHFYHDLIDSHHNHSVHVYITRPIKCLYINDVELCPISFAPLVIGKLTVHIEAMGAGKVEIYLDGSLISSGSAHHINCTLSALSTGRHTLKAVAASGNEIEEKELSFIVI
;
A
#
# COMPACT_ATOMS: atom_id res chain seq x y z
N MET A 1 -28.27 38.52 -53.60
CA MET A 1 -29.46 37.77 -54.08
C MET A 1 -29.00 36.68 -55.03
N ARG A 2 -29.40 35.43 -54.76
CA ARG A 2 -29.63 34.27 -55.67
C ARG A 2 -28.63 34.10 -56.85
N GLY A 3 -27.76 33.07 -56.82
CA GLY A 3 -27.99 31.72 -57.39
C GLY A 3 -27.33 31.66 -58.79
N LEU A 4 -26.67 30.62 -59.29
CA LEU A 4 -26.82 29.16 -59.20
C LEU A 4 -25.48 28.46 -59.57
N LEU A 5 -25.21 27.34 -58.90
CA LEU A 5 -24.67 26.04 -59.39
C LEU A 5 -23.77 25.96 -60.65
N SER A 6 -22.56 25.39 -60.48
CA SER A 6 -22.14 24.16 -61.22
C SER A 6 -20.80 23.56 -60.70
N SER A 7 -20.87 22.28 -60.34
CA SER A 7 -19.85 21.21 -60.47
C SER A 7 -18.50 21.36 -59.74
N PHE A 8 -18.32 20.82 -58.51
CA PHE A 8 -17.94 19.43 -58.15
C PHE A 8 -16.71 18.84 -58.85
N LEU A 9 -15.55 18.96 -58.20
CA LEU A 9 -14.46 17.96 -58.15
C LEU A 9 -13.48 18.36 -57.02
N VAL A 10 -13.79 17.94 -55.79
CA VAL A 10 -12.86 18.02 -54.65
C VAL A 10 -12.30 16.62 -54.45
N PHE A 11 -10.97 16.53 -54.57
CA PHE A 11 -10.17 15.36 -54.23
C PHE A 11 -10.47 14.91 -52.79
N SER A 12 -11.15 13.77 -52.65
CA SER A 12 -11.18 13.01 -51.41
C SER A 12 -9.86 12.23 -51.29
N LEU A 13 -8.87 12.82 -50.63
CA LEU A 13 -7.78 12.06 -50.05
C LEU A 13 -8.35 11.29 -48.85
N LEU A 14 -8.46 9.98 -49.01
CA LEU A 14 -8.77 8.99 -47.99
C LEU A 14 -7.77 9.14 -46.83
N LEU A 15 -8.15 9.88 -45.79
CA LEU A 15 -7.62 9.73 -44.46
C LEU A 15 -8.10 8.39 -43.93
N LEU A 16 -7.32 7.35 -44.16
CA LEU A 16 -7.43 6.10 -43.41
C LEU A 16 -7.27 6.45 -41.93
N PRO A 17 -8.22 6.05 -41.04
CA PRO A 17 -7.98 6.16 -39.62
C PRO A 17 -6.77 5.29 -39.31
N SER A 18 -5.70 5.91 -38.80
CA SER A 18 -4.62 5.19 -38.15
C SER A 18 -5.27 4.28 -37.12
N ALA A 19 -5.17 2.97 -37.32
CA ALA A 19 -5.61 1.99 -36.35
C ALA A 19 -5.08 2.40 -34.97
N THR A 20 -6.00 2.64 -34.03
CA THR A 20 -5.65 2.63 -32.61
C THR A 20 -4.87 1.34 -32.37
N PRO A 21 -3.67 1.39 -31.76
CA PRO A 21 -2.99 0.17 -31.38
C PRO A 21 -3.98 -0.64 -30.53
N ALA A 22 -4.15 -1.92 -30.87
CA ALA A 22 -4.85 -2.84 -29.99
C ALA A 22 -4.23 -2.71 -28.59
N PRO A 23 -5.04 -2.76 -27.50
CA PRO A 23 -4.46 -2.87 -26.18
C PRO A 23 -3.52 -4.08 -26.21
N ALA A 24 -2.26 -3.85 -25.84
CA ALA A 24 -1.30 -4.93 -25.70
C ALA A 24 -1.97 -6.03 -24.87
N SER A 25 -1.90 -7.27 -25.35
CA SER A 25 -2.36 -8.42 -24.59
C SER A 25 -1.72 -8.37 -23.20
N ALA A 26 -2.48 -8.75 -22.17
CA ALA A 26 -2.13 -8.69 -20.75
C ALA A 26 -0.88 -9.51 -20.34
N THR A 27 -0.07 -9.95 -21.30
CA THR A 27 1.06 -10.88 -21.18
C THR A 27 2.42 -10.27 -21.52
N GLU A 28 2.54 -8.98 -21.91
CA GLU A 28 3.83 -8.42 -22.38
C GLU A 28 4.41 -7.23 -21.58
N LEU A 29 3.95 -6.98 -20.35
CA LEU A 29 4.64 -6.10 -19.40
C LEU A 29 4.74 -6.80 -18.05
N HIS A 30 5.63 -7.79 -17.94
CA HIS A 30 6.14 -8.19 -16.63
C HIS A 30 7.01 -7.07 -16.10
N GLN A 31 6.35 -6.17 -15.39
CA GLN A 31 6.93 -4.98 -14.83
C GLN A 31 7.50 -5.32 -13.46
N GLU A 32 8.80 -5.05 -13.23
CA GLU A 32 9.44 -5.27 -11.93
C GLU A 32 8.88 -4.29 -10.89
N MET A 33 7.76 -4.67 -10.24
CA MET A 33 7.28 -3.99 -9.04
C MET A 33 7.86 -4.69 -7.81
N MET A 34 8.44 -3.90 -6.90
CA MET A 34 8.97 -4.41 -5.63
C MET A 34 7.90 -4.37 -4.54
N PHE A 35 7.63 -5.50 -3.90
CA PHE A 35 6.79 -5.57 -2.71
C PHE A 35 7.63 -5.41 -1.44
N ASN A 36 7.22 -4.49 -0.57
CA ASN A 36 7.98 -4.16 0.63
C ASN A 36 7.21 -4.50 1.92
N GLY A 37 7.90 -5.12 2.88
CA GLY A 37 7.43 -5.21 4.27
C GLY A 37 8.04 -4.13 5.16
N HIS A 38 7.23 -3.36 5.90
CA HIS A 38 7.76 -2.44 6.90
C HIS A 38 7.94 -3.12 8.27
N HIS A 39 9.17 -3.15 8.78
CA HIS A 39 9.50 -3.77 10.06
C HIS A 39 9.33 -2.77 11.21
N ILE A 40 8.07 -2.58 11.62
CA ILE A 40 7.67 -1.57 12.61
C ILE A 40 8.18 -1.86 14.04
N MET A 41 8.55 -3.11 14.39
CA MET A 41 9.00 -3.48 15.75
C MET A 41 10.29 -2.78 16.17
N LEU A 42 11.09 -2.31 15.21
CA LEU A 42 12.32 -1.55 15.45
C LEU A 42 12.14 -0.03 15.31
N SER A 43 10.91 0.47 15.16
CA SER A 43 10.64 1.92 15.17
C SER A 43 10.85 2.55 16.56
N ASP A 44 10.98 3.89 16.65
CA ASP A 44 11.25 4.63 17.91
C ASP A 44 10.28 4.28 19.03
N MET A 45 8.99 4.11 18.69
CA MET A 45 7.96 3.77 19.66
C MET A 45 8.05 2.31 20.13
N MET A 46 8.50 1.40 19.26
CA MET A 46 8.39 -0.05 19.48
C MET A 46 9.62 -0.65 20.10
N VAL A 47 10.81 -0.23 19.66
CA VAL A 47 12.08 -0.86 20.04
C VAL A 47 12.33 -0.83 21.56
N ARG A 48 11.70 0.11 22.28
CA ARG A 48 11.77 0.23 23.74
C ARG A 48 10.90 -0.77 24.51
N HIS A 49 9.98 -1.44 23.80
CA HIS A 49 8.96 -2.31 24.37
C HIS A 49 9.00 -3.74 23.81
N THR A 50 9.85 -3.97 22.81
CA THR A 50 10.10 -5.27 22.19
C THR A 50 11.50 -5.76 22.54
N ASP A 51 11.76 -7.04 22.28
CA ASP A 51 13.08 -7.67 22.39
C ASP A 51 13.48 -8.31 21.06
N LYS A 52 14.66 -8.94 21.05
CA LYS A 52 15.23 -9.57 19.86
C LYS A 52 14.33 -10.69 19.30
N GLU A 53 13.73 -11.50 20.17
CA GLU A 53 12.87 -12.63 19.74
C GLU A 53 11.67 -12.11 18.95
N ILE A 54 11.08 -11.00 19.40
CA ILE A 54 9.94 -10.37 18.74
C ILE A 54 10.33 -9.78 17.40
N ASP A 55 11.48 -9.11 17.33
CA ASP A 55 11.98 -8.60 16.05
C ASP A 55 12.15 -9.76 15.06
N ASP A 56 12.68 -10.89 15.56
CA ASP A 56 12.90 -12.07 14.74
C ASP A 56 11.59 -12.66 14.21
N LEU A 57 10.60 -12.84 15.08
CA LEU A 57 9.30 -13.37 14.70
C LEU A 57 8.52 -12.43 13.77
N PHE A 58 8.67 -11.11 13.95
CA PHE A 58 8.04 -10.15 13.05
C PHE A 58 8.70 -10.16 11.68
N LEU A 59 10.02 -10.24 11.62
CA LEU A 59 10.73 -10.42 10.36
C LEU A 59 10.30 -11.73 9.67
N ASP A 60 10.18 -12.84 10.41
CA ASP A 60 9.74 -14.12 9.86
C ASP A 60 8.37 -14.02 9.21
N MET A 61 7.43 -13.33 9.84
CA MET A 61 6.12 -13.03 9.26
C MET A 61 6.23 -12.19 7.98
N LEU A 62 7.12 -11.20 7.94
CA LEU A 62 7.34 -10.41 6.71
C LEU A 62 7.97 -11.26 5.60
N LEU A 63 8.86 -12.19 5.94
CA LEU A 63 9.46 -13.11 4.98
C LEU A 63 8.45 -14.14 4.46
N GLU A 64 7.54 -14.59 5.33
CA GLU A 64 6.41 -15.48 5.00
C GLU A 64 5.52 -14.87 3.90
N LEU A 65 5.33 -13.54 3.87
CA LEU A 65 4.60 -12.85 2.79
C LEU A 65 5.24 -12.99 1.41
N GLY A 66 6.53 -13.36 1.32
CA GLY A 66 7.26 -13.39 0.06
C GLY A 66 7.77 -12.03 -0.42
N VAL A 67 7.75 -10.97 0.41
CA VAL A 67 8.20 -9.62 0.03
C VAL A 67 9.60 -9.59 -0.57
N ASP A 68 9.85 -8.66 -1.49
CA ASP A 68 11.14 -8.46 -2.16
C ASP A 68 12.12 -7.62 -1.30
N SER A 69 11.56 -6.71 -0.50
CA SER A 69 12.33 -5.83 0.38
C SER A 69 11.74 -5.70 1.76
N VAL A 70 12.60 -5.35 2.72
CA VAL A 70 12.20 -4.98 4.07
C VAL A 70 12.70 -3.58 4.37
N SER A 71 11.82 -2.75 4.94
CA SER A 71 12.14 -1.37 5.31
C SER A 71 12.27 -1.18 6.81
N LEU A 72 13.26 -0.39 7.22
CA LEU A 72 13.53 -0.03 8.61
C LEU A 72 13.64 1.48 8.77
N TYR A 73 12.93 2.00 9.77
CA TYR A 73 13.06 3.39 10.19
C TYR A 73 14.01 3.42 11.40
N ILE A 74 15.14 4.10 11.24
CA ILE A 74 16.22 4.13 12.24
C ILE A 74 16.27 5.51 12.90
N PRO A 75 15.55 5.72 14.01
CA PRO A 75 15.66 6.92 14.83
C PRO A 75 17.01 7.01 15.54
N ASN A 76 17.71 8.13 15.34
CA ASN A 76 18.97 8.40 16.04
C ASN A 76 18.83 8.41 17.58
N SER A 77 17.62 8.72 18.10
CA SER A 77 17.32 8.76 19.54
C SER A 77 17.42 7.40 20.24
N THR A 78 17.16 6.29 19.54
CA THR A 78 17.23 4.94 20.13
C THR A 78 18.32 4.08 19.51
N TYR A 79 18.84 4.46 18.35
CA TYR A 79 19.84 3.69 17.62
C TYR A 79 21.01 3.24 18.48
N LYS A 80 21.66 4.16 19.22
CA LYS A 80 22.85 3.85 20.04
C LYS A 80 22.58 2.78 21.11
N VAL A 81 21.36 2.73 21.65
CA VAL A 81 20.99 1.79 22.72
C VAL A 81 20.70 0.41 22.14
N TYR A 82 20.09 0.34 20.96
CA TYR A 82 19.62 -0.91 20.35
C TYR A 82 20.40 -1.29 19.09
N THR A 83 21.63 -0.80 18.92
CA THR A 83 22.43 -1.00 17.70
C THR A 83 22.56 -2.48 17.34
N SER A 84 22.79 -3.35 18.33
CA SER A 84 22.91 -4.80 18.12
C SER A 84 21.64 -5.45 17.56
N ARG A 85 20.45 -4.91 17.86
CA ARG A 85 19.18 -5.41 17.32
C ARG A 85 18.99 -4.97 15.86
N TYR A 86 19.32 -3.72 15.53
CA TYR A 86 19.33 -3.26 14.14
C TYR A 86 20.33 -4.05 13.30
N ASP A 87 21.57 -4.24 13.80
CA ASP A 87 22.62 -5.02 13.11
C ASP A 87 22.13 -6.44 12.83
N HIS A 88 21.59 -7.12 13.85
CA HIS A 88 21.06 -8.47 13.73
C HIS A 88 19.92 -8.59 12.70
N ILE A 89 18.92 -7.71 12.75
CA ILE A 89 17.79 -7.77 11.80
C ILE A 89 18.22 -7.44 10.37
N ILE A 90 19.13 -6.48 10.18
CA ILE A 90 19.67 -6.15 8.85
C ILE A 90 20.46 -7.34 8.28
N ASP A 91 21.25 -8.03 9.09
CA ASP A 91 21.97 -9.23 8.64
C ASP A 91 21.02 -10.37 8.28
N ARG A 92 19.91 -10.54 9.02
CA ARG A 92 18.88 -11.53 8.69
C ARG A 92 18.13 -11.19 7.39
N ILE A 93 17.75 -9.93 7.17
CA ILE A 93 17.14 -9.46 5.91
C ILE A 93 18.02 -9.85 4.71
N ARG A 94 19.33 -9.58 4.82
CA ARG A 94 20.31 -9.91 3.77
C ARG A 94 20.51 -11.40 3.60
N SER A 95 20.60 -12.15 4.69
CA SER A 95 20.76 -13.60 4.65
C SER A 95 19.56 -14.29 3.99
N ALA A 96 18.37 -13.68 4.10
CA ALA A 96 17.16 -14.10 3.39
C ALA A 96 17.10 -13.61 1.92
N GLY A 97 18.15 -12.95 1.42
CA GLY A 97 18.22 -12.45 0.04
C GLY A 97 17.30 -11.27 -0.25
N LYS A 98 16.83 -10.55 0.77
CA LYS A 98 15.89 -9.43 0.60
C LYS A 98 16.63 -8.10 0.49
N LYS A 99 16.06 -7.18 -0.30
CA LYS A 99 16.55 -5.79 -0.41
C LYS A 99 16.26 -5.02 0.88
N LEU A 100 17.13 -4.07 1.21
CA LEU A 100 17.05 -3.23 2.39
C LEU A 100 16.67 -1.79 2.01
N VAL A 101 15.56 -1.29 2.57
CA VAL A 101 15.19 0.12 2.50
C VAL A 101 15.38 0.79 3.86
N LEU A 102 16.12 1.89 3.93
CA LEU A 102 16.40 2.58 5.20
C LEU A 102 15.89 4.02 5.22
N LEU A 103 15.24 4.39 6.32
CA LEU A 103 15.01 5.79 6.70
C LEU A 103 15.75 6.08 8.00
N PRO A 104 17.01 6.52 7.95
CA PRO A 104 17.66 7.12 9.11
C PRO A 104 17.07 8.52 9.36
N TYR A 105 16.68 8.81 10.59
CA TYR A 105 16.14 10.13 10.91
C TYR A 105 16.49 10.62 12.32
N ILE A 106 16.45 11.94 12.45
CA ILE A 106 16.56 12.68 13.70
C ILE A 106 15.48 13.77 13.68
N LEU A 107 14.95 14.11 14.84
CA LEU A 107 14.00 15.21 15.00
C LEU A 107 14.75 16.47 15.43
N PRO A 108 14.30 17.67 15.00
CA PRO A 108 14.91 18.92 15.42
C PRO A 108 14.76 19.10 16.94
N GLY A 109 15.82 19.61 17.57
CA GLY A 109 15.80 20.04 18.96
C GLY A 109 14.89 21.23 19.18
N LYS A 110 14.44 21.43 20.42
CA LYS A 110 13.74 22.65 20.79
C LYS A 110 14.69 23.84 20.59
N ASP A 111 14.23 24.86 19.85
CA ASP A 111 14.98 26.08 19.53
C ASP A 111 16.29 25.85 18.73
N GLU A 112 16.46 24.67 18.12
CA GLU A 112 17.62 24.35 17.27
C GLU A 112 17.56 25.10 15.93
N PRO A 113 18.63 25.81 15.51
CA PRO A 113 18.71 26.39 14.18
C PRO A 113 18.57 25.32 13.08
N LEU A 114 17.75 25.57 12.07
CA LEU A 114 17.46 24.58 11.03
C LEU A 114 18.71 24.11 10.26
N ASP A 115 19.69 25.00 10.05
CA ASP A 115 20.94 24.63 9.39
C ASP A 115 21.77 23.64 10.24
N GLU A 116 21.77 23.83 11.57
CA GLU A 116 22.41 22.90 12.51
C GLU A 116 21.70 21.54 12.51
N TYR A 117 20.37 21.55 12.56
CA TYR A 117 19.54 20.35 12.42
C TYR A 117 19.83 19.58 11.13
N PHE A 118 19.85 20.25 9.97
CA PHE A 118 20.11 19.60 8.69
C PHE A 118 21.55 19.09 8.55
N SER A 119 22.52 19.77 9.18
CA SER A 119 23.89 19.25 9.29
C SER A 119 23.92 17.94 10.09
N LYS A 120 23.29 17.90 11.28
CA LYS A 120 23.22 16.67 12.09
C LYS A 120 22.48 15.55 11.36
N ARG A 121 21.36 15.87 10.69
CA ARG A 121 20.60 14.91 9.90
C ARG A 121 21.44 14.34 8.77
N LEU A 122 22.21 15.16 8.07
CA LEU A 122 23.14 14.71 7.03
C LEU A 122 24.15 13.70 7.57
N ASP A 123 24.79 14.00 8.70
CA ASP A 123 25.79 13.13 9.31
C ASP A 123 25.18 11.79 9.73
N VAL A 124 24.00 11.81 10.34
CA VAL A 124 23.24 10.61 10.70
C VAL A 124 22.90 9.78 9.46
N THR A 125 22.38 10.40 8.39
CA THR A 125 22.04 9.69 7.16
C THR A 125 23.27 9.03 6.54
N LEU A 126 24.38 9.78 6.39
CA LEU A 126 25.60 9.24 5.79
C LEU A 126 26.25 8.14 6.63
N TYR A 127 26.21 8.24 7.96
CA TYR A 127 26.68 7.17 8.84
C TYR A 127 25.95 5.86 8.57
N HIS A 128 24.61 5.91 8.53
CA HIS A 128 23.79 4.71 8.32
C HIS A 128 23.92 4.17 6.89
N VAL A 129 23.98 5.03 5.87
CA VAL A 129 24.22 4.59 4.48
C VAL A 129 25.56 3.90 4.34
N LYS A 130 26.64 4.44 4.93
CA LYS A 130 27.97 3.82 4.87
C LYS A 130 28.05 2.51 5.65
N LYS A 131 27.46 2.46 6.84
CA LYS A 131 27.46 1.27 7.70
C LYS A 131 26.63 0.15 7.08
N TYR A 132 25.41 0.46 6.68
CA TYR A 132 24.42 -0.53 6.30
C TYR A 132 24.22 -0.69 4.81
N ARG A 133 24.82 0.12 3.93
CA ARG A 133 24.76 -0.03 2.46
C ARG A 133 23.38 -0.53 1.98
N PRO A 134 22.30 0.25 2.23
CA PRO A 134 20.97 -0.16 1.80
C PRO A 134 20.87 -0.19 0.28
N ASP A 135 19.83 -0.80 -0.25
CA ASP A 135 19.48 -0.71 -1.67
C ASP A 135 18.79 0.63 -1.97
N ILE A 136 17.95 1.10 -1.04
CA ILE A 136 17.24 2.38 -1.12
C ILE A 136 17.39 3.13 0.20
N VAL A 137 17.70 4.43 0.14
CA VAL A 137 17.70 5.32 1.30
C VAL A 137 16.68 6.45 1.15
N ILE A 138 15.84 6.59 2.17
CA ILE A 138 14.88 7.69 2.29
C ILE A 138 15.57 8.84 3.01
N ILE A 139 15.74 9.97 2.32
CA ILE A 139 16.44 11.13 2.88
C ILE A 139 15.48 12.13 3.56
N LEU A 140 14.23 12.16 3.12
CA LEU A 140 13.15 12.99 3.64
C LEU A 140 11.84 12.19 3.61
N ASN A 141 11.08 12.24 4.71
CA ASN A 141 9.73 11.67 4.81
C ASN A 141 8.78 12.72 5.38
N GLU A 142 7.69 12.97 4.65
CA GLU A 142 6.67 13.99 4.93
C GLU A 142 7.27 15.34 5.37
N PRO A 143 8.14 15.95 4.53
CA PRO A 143 9.12 16.91 5.03
C PRO A 143 8.57 18.31 5.31
N SER A 144 7.31 18.63 4.98
CA SER A 144 6.79 20.00 5.21
C SER A 144 6.68 20.35 6.69
N ILE A 145 6.56 19.34 7.56
CA ILE A 145 6.55 19.49 9.02
C ILE A 145 7.36 18.36 9.66
N ILE A 146 8.49 18.68 10.28
CA ILE A 146 9.33 17.69 10.98
C ILE A 146 9.40 18.04 12.46
N GLY A 147 9.03 17.10 13.34
CA GLY A 147 9.03 17.34 14.79
C GLY A 147 8.10 18.48 15.24
N GLY A 148 7.05 18.79 14.46
CA GLY A 148 6.16 19.92 14.70
C GLY A 148 6.64 21.27 14.16
N ILE A 149 7.81 21.31 13.52
CA ILE A 149 8.39 22.53 12.93
C ILE A 149 8.11 22.55 11.43
N LYS A 150 7.50 23.64 10.94
CA LYS A 150 7.27 23.86 9.51
C LYS A 150 8.59 24.10 8.80
N MET A 151 8.87 23.33 7.76
CA MET A 151 10.12 23.41 7.02
C MET A 151 9.99 24.31 5.77
N PRO A 152 10.94 25.26 5.56
CA PRO A 152 10.97 26.05 4.33
C PRO A 152 11.25 25.17 3.10
N PRO A 153 10.44 25.24 2.02
CA PRO A 153 10.62 24.41 0.83
C PRO A 153 12.00 24.53 0.18
N ASP A 154 12.58 25.73 0.14
CA ASP A 154 13.89 25.96 -0.46
C ASP A 154 15.02 25.33 0.37
N LEU A 155 14.86 25.31 1.71
CA LEU A 155 15.80 24.64 2.59
C LEU A 155 15.72 23.12 2.44
N LEU A 156 14.51 22.56 2.28
CA LEU A 156 14.31 21.14 1.97
C LEU A 156 14.99 20.75 0.65
N GLN A 157 14.85 21.58 -0.40
CA GLN A 157 15.51 21.34 -1.68
C GLN A 157 17.05 21.37 -1.53
N ARG A 158 17.60 22.40 -0.89
CA ARG A 158 19.06 22.50 -0.67
C ARG A 158 19.61 21.33 0.13
N TYR A 159 18.89 20.91 1.18
CA TYR A 159 19.26 19.72 1.93
C TYR A 159 19.24 18.48 1.04
N ALA A 160 18.17 18.26 0.28
CA ALA A 160 18.01 17.13 -0.61
C ALA A 160 19.14 17.08 -1.67
N GLU A 161 19.49 18.21 -2.29
CA GLU A 161 20.61 18.33 -3.23
C GLU A 161 21.97 18.00 -2.58
N ASN A 162 22.19 18.40 -1.34
CA ASN A 162 23.46 18.15 -0.65
C ASN A 162 23.60 16.68 -0.23
N VAL A 163 22.57 16.12 0.41
CA VAL A 163 22.61 14.74 0.93
C VAL A 163 22.63 13.73 -0.21
N SER A 164 21.81 13.90 -1.25
CA SER A 164 21.76 13.00 -2.40
C SER A 164 23.10 12.97 -3.15
N ARG A 165 23.69 14.13 -3.43
CA ARG A 165 25.03 14.22 -4.06
C ARG A 165 26.12 13.49 -3.25
N LYS A 166 26.11 13.66 -1.93
CA LYS A 166 27.07 12.98 -1.04
C LYS A 166 26.86 11.47 -1.00
N ILE A 167 25.61 11.01 -1.08
CA ILE A 167 25.28 9.59 -1.18
C ILE A 167 25.73 9.03 -2.54
N LYS A 168 25.43 9.71 -3.64
CA LYS A 168 25.81 9.30 -5.01
C LYS A 168 27.33 9.30 -5.25
N GLY A 169 28.10 10.02 -4.44
CA GLY A 169 29.57 9.98 -4.47
C GLY A 169 30.20 8.79 -3.73
N LEU A 170 29.42 7.88 -3.15
CA LEU A 170 29.93 6.66 -2.52
C LEU A 170 30.27 5.58 -3.59
N PRO A 171 31.14 4.59 -3.29
CA PRO A 171 31.55 3.57 -4.25
C PRO A 171 30.40 2.74 -4.83
N ASP A 172 29.39 2.43 -3.99
CA ASP A 172 28.18 1.68 -4.37
C ASP A 172 26.96 2.41 -3.77
N PRO A 173 26.47 3.48 -4.43
CA PRO A 173 25.46 4.33 -3.84
C PRO A 173 24.06 3.70 -3.96
N PRO A 174 23.21 3.73 -2.90
CA PRO A 174 21.81 3.34 -3.00
C PRO A 174 21.03 4.23 -3.98
N GLU A 175 19.82 3.78 -4.33
CA GLU A 175 18.79 4.68 -4.81
C GLU A 175 18.38 5.65 -3.70
N VAL A 176 18.21 6.92 -4.06
CA VAL A 176 17.84 8.00 -3.14
C VAL A 176 16.37 8.33 -3.35
N MET A 177 15.61 8.20 -2.27
CA MET A 177 14.17 8.43 -2.26
C MET A 177 13.80 9.62 -1.37
N VAL A 178 12.84 10.41 -1.84
CA VAL A 178 12.08 11.36 -1.02
C VAL A 178 10.62 10.94 -1.00
N THR A 179 10.02 10.90 0.19
CA THR A 179 8.61 10.56 0.38
C THR A 179 7.84 11.81 0.82
N ILE A 180 6.74 12.11 0.14
CA ILE A 180 5.87 13.25 0.42
C ILE A 180 4.45 12.79 0.74
N HIS A 181 3.74 13.48 1.61
CA HIS A 181 2.32 13.20 1.81
C HIS A 181 1.49 13.76 0.63
N SER A 182 0.34 13.15 0.32
CA SER A 182 -0.65 13.68 -0.63
C SER A 182 -1.16 15.12 -0.40
N PHE A 183 -0.87 15.77 0.74
CA PHE A 183 -1.12 17.21 0.94
C PHE A 183 0.11 18.09 0.64
N GLU A 184 1.27 17.47 0.42
CA GLU A 184 2.56 18.10 0.15
C GLU A 184 2.96 18.06 -1.32
N LEU A 185 2.02 17.74 -2.22
CA LEU A 185 2.29 17.63 -3.67
C LEU A 185 2.92 18.90 -4.27
N PHE A 186 2.74 20.05 -3.62
CA PHE A 186 3.39 21.32 -3.99
C PHE A 186 4.93 21.29 -3.88
N LEU A 187 5.52 20.31 -3.18
CA LEU A 187 6.97 20.11 -3.08
C LEU A 187 7.55 19.36 -4.28
N ILE A 188 6.75 18.62 -5.06
CA ILE A 188 7.22 17.82 -6.19
C ILE A 188 8.03 18.63 -7.20
N PRO A 189 7.60 19.85 -7.65
CA PRO A 189 8.37 20.65 -8.60
C PRO A 189 9.76 21.05 -8.13
N ARG A 190 10.07 20.92 -6.83
CA ARG A 190 11.42 21.12 -6.27
C ARG A 190 12.23 19.85 -6.35
N PHE A 191 11.67 18.73 -5.89
CA PHE A 191 12.41 17.47 -5.84
C PHE A 191 12.67 16.85 -7.21
N VAL A 192 11.80 17.05 -8.21
CA VAL A 192 12.07 16.59 -9.59
C VAL A 192 13.31 17.27 -10.20
N LYS A 193 13.65 18.49 -9.75
CA LYS A 193 14.84 19.23 -10.21
C LYS A 193 16.14 18.75 -9.59
N VAL A 194 16.08 17.98 -8.50
CA VAL A 194 17.27 17.46 -7.85
C VAL A 194 17.77 16.26 -8.64
N LYS A 195 18.91 16.43 -9.31
CA LYS A 195 19.49 15.40 -10.21
C LYS A 195 19.64 14.05 -9.53
N ASP A 196 20.17 14.04 -8.31
CA ASP A 196 20.63 12.84 -7.60
C ASP A 196 19.53 12.14 -6.76
N ILE A 197 18.27 12.57 -6.87
CA ILE A 197 17.10 11.83 -6.38
C ILE A 197 16.62 10.88 -7.48
N ASP A 198 16.47 9.59 -7.19
CA ASP A 198 16.00 8.61 -8.17
C ASP A 198 14.48 8.40 -8.07
N ILE A 199 13.96 8.40 -6.84
CA ILE A 199 12.56 8.06 -6.54
C ILE A 199 11.88 9.21 -5.79
N ILE A 200 10.70 9.62 -6.27
CA ILE A 200 9.79 10.49 -5.52
C ILE A 200 8.53 9.69 -5.21
N ALA A 201 8.35 9.41 -3.93
CA ALA A 201 7.28 8.58 -3.43
C ALA A 201 6.15 9.42 -2.81
N ILE A 202 4.93 8.93 -2.91
CA ILE A 202 3.75 9.58 -2.34
C ILE A 202 3.15 8.69 -1.25
N ASN A 203 2.96 9.26 -0.06
CA ASN A 203 2.17 8.65 1.00
C ASN A 203 0.69 8.92 0.72
N LEU A 204 -0.08 7.85 0.56
CA LEU A 204 -1.48 7.86 0.13
C LEU A 204 -2.33 7.08 1.12
N TYR A 205 -3.16 7.79 1.89
CA TYR A 205 -3.96 7.19 2.97
C TYR A 205 -5.49 7.22 2.75
N SER A 206 -5.94 7.74 1.61
CA SER A 206 -7.36 7.84 1.25
C SER A 206 -7.53 8.28 -0.19
N LEU A 207 -8.74 8.10 -0.75
CA LEU A 207 -9.12 8.65 -2.05
C LEU A 207 -9.23 10.20 -2.08
N LYS A 208 -9.12 10.88 -0.93
CA LYS A 208 -9.10 12.34 -0.90
C LYS A 208 -7.87 12.87 -1.65
N ASN A 209 -8.10 13.75 -2.62
CA ASN A 209 -7.10 14.32 -3.54
C ASN A 209 -6.48 13.30 -4.51
N PHE A 210 -7.12 12.15 -4.74
CA PHE A 210 -6.58 11.11 -5.62
C PHE A 210 -6.27 11.59 -7.05
N ASP A 211 -7.16 12.39 -7.66
CA ASP A 211 -6.91 12.97 -9.00
C ASP A 211 -5.63 13.81 -9.07
N ASN A 212 -5.27 14.49 -7.97
CA ASN A 212 -4.02 15.24 -7.89
C ASN A 212 -2.81 14.33 -7.69
N VAL A 213 -3.00 13.19 -7.03
CA VAL A 213 -1.96 12.16 -6.86
C VAL A 213 -1.64 11.49 -8.20
N GLU A 214 -2.64 11.13 -9.00
CA GLU A 214 -2.38 10.58 -10.36
C GLU A 214 -1.62 11.59 -11.23
N LYS A 215 -2.05 12.85 -11.26
CA LYS A 215 -1.33 13.91 -12.00
C LYS A 215 0.09 14.12 -11.48
N ALA A 216 0.29 14.01 -10.18
CA ALA A 216 1.60 14.11 -9.56
C ALA A 216 2.53 12.95 -9.99
N ILE A 217 2.01 11.72 -10.06
CA ILE A 217 2.73 10.55 -10.55
C ILE A 217 3.21 10.78 -12.00
N GLU A 218 2.30 11.18 -12.88
CA GLU A 218 2.61 11.49 -14.29
C GLU A 218 3.66 12.60 -14.40
N TYR A 219 3.56 13.63 -13.56
CA TYR A 219 4.54 14.72 -13.52
C TYR A 219 5.92 14.25 -13.04
N ILE A 220 6.00 13.38 -12.02
CA ILE A 220 7.26 12.80 -11.54
C ILE A 220 7.93 12.00 -12.67
N GLN A 221 7.17 11.14 -13.34
CA GLN A 221 7.68 10.25 -14.39
C GLN A 221 8.09 11.00 -15.66
N SER A 222 7.31 12.00 -16.09
CA SER A 222 7.67 12.86 -17.24
C SER A 222 8.94 13.70 -17.00
N ASN A 223 9.36 13.86 -15.74
CA ASN A 223 10.64 14.47 -15.37
C ASN A 223 11.76 13.43 -15.14
N GLY A 224 11.58 12.19 -15.60
CA GLY A 224 12.61 11.14 -15.57
C GLY A 224 12.89 10.56 -14.18
N LYS A 225 11.95 10.69 -13.24
CA LYS A 225 12.04 10.12 -11.89
C LYS A 225 11.15 8.89 -11.76
N LYS A 226 11.55 7.93 -10.93
CA LYS A 226 10.67 6.83 -10.52
C LYS A 226 9.62 7.35 -9.55
N ALA A 227 8.38 6.86 -9.68
CA ALA A 227 7.29 7.14 -8.75
C ALA A 227 6.87 5.87 -8.02
N CYS A 228 6.46 5.99 -6.77
CA CYS A 228 5.85 4.89 -6.04
C CYS A 228 4.87 5.37 -4.95
N ILE A 229 4.04 4.45 -4.47
CA ILE A 229 3.24 4.64 -3.26
C ILE A 229 4.01 4.02 -2.09
N TRP A 230 4.55 4.87 -1.19
CA TRP A 230 5.45 4.40 -0.14
C TRP A 230 4.77 4.17 1.20
N GLU A 231 3.97 5.09 1.73
CA GLU A 231 3.15 4.77 2.89
C GLU A 231 1.68 4.80 2.51
N THR A 232 1.01 3.66 2.64
CA THR A 232 -0.40 3.57 2.30
C THR A 232 -1.18 2.67 3.23
N TRP A 233 -2.40 3.10 3.58
CA TRP A 233 -3.49 2.32 4.17
C TRP A 233 -4.80 3.13 4.17
N TRP A 234 -5.96 2.46 4.18
CA TRP A 234 -7.27 3.14 4.28
C TRP A 234 -7.45 3.82 5.65
N ARG A 235 -7.64 5.14 5.63
CA ARG A 235 -8.12 5.95 6.76
C ARG A 235 -9.53 5.52 7.20
N THR A 236 -9.64 4.56 8.12
CA THR A 236 -10.79 4.53 9.05
C THR A 236 -10.60 5.47 10.25
N GLN A 237 -9.48 6.22 10.26
CA GLN A 237 -9.06 7.17 11.31
C GLN A 237 -9.93 8.42 11.44
N LYS A 238 -10.79 8.74 10.47
CA LYS A 238 -11.61 9.95 10.49
C LYS A 238 -12.99 9.69 9.87
N ILE A 239 -13.87 9.08 10.64
CA ILE A 239 -15.30 9.35 10.47
C ILE A 239 -15.63 10.55 11.36
N GLY A 240 -15.98 11.67 10.73
CA GLY A 240 -16.68 12.79 11.37
C GLY A 240 -15.79 13.99 11.71
N GLY A 241 -16.08 15.12 11.08
CA GLY A 241 -15.59 16.42 11.52
C GLY A 241 -16.14 16.79 12.89
N GLY A 242 -15.39 17.64 13.59
CA GLY A 242 -15.84 18.30 14.82
C GLY A 242 -15.61 17.50 16.09
N GLU A 243 -14.34 17.24 16.45
CA GLU A 243 -13.81 17.38 17.82
C GLU A 243 -12.37 16.90 17.86
N ARG A 244 -11.51 17.65 18.57
CA ARG A 244 -10.12 17.27 18.84
C ARG A 244 -10.12 16.05 19.75
N LEU A 245 -10.08 14.85 19.19
CA LEU A 245 -9.69 13.67 19.95
C LEU A 245 -8.18 13.44 19.73
N PRO A 246 -7.36 13.48 20.81
CA PRO A 246 -5.94 13.22 20.70
C PRO A 246 -5.72 11.79 20.18
N PHE A 247 -4.57 11.57 19.53
CA PHE A 247 -4.02 10.31 18.99
C PHE A 247 -4.18 9.02 19.86
N ARG A 248 -4.72 9.11 21.08
CA ARG A 248 -4.90 8.03 22.06
C ARG A 248 -6.07 7.07 21.80
N ILE A 249 -6.94 7.30 20.81
CA ILE A 249 -8.19 6.51 20.64
C ILE A 249 -8.20 5.67 19.34
N MET A 250 -7.16 5.73 18.52
CA MET A 250 -7.31 5.37 17.10
C MET A 250 -7.08 3.90 16.76
N LEU A 251 -6.17 3.21 17.44
CA LEU A 251 -5.83 1.81 17.17
C LEU A 251 -6.88 0.70 17.44
N PRO A 252 -7.92 0.87 18.29
CA PRO A 252 -8.81 -0.24 18.64
C PRO A 252 -9.95 -0.51 17.64
N ARG A 253 -10.15 0.35 16.63
CA ARG A 253 -11.19 0.15 15.62
C ARG A 253 -10.69 -0.62 14.40
N PHE A 254 -9.39 -0.69 14.14
CA PHE A 254 -8.83 -1.23 12.88
C PHE A 254 -8.96 -2.74 12.69
N ARG A 255 -9.47 -3.48 13.69
CA ARG A 255 -9.27 -4.93 13.78
C ARG A 255 -10.56 -5.73 14.00
N SER A 256 -11.72 -5.10 13.75
CA SER A 256 -12.96 -5.85 13.52
C SER A 256 -12.93 -6.48 12.12
N TYR A 257 -13.58 -7.64 11.96
CA TYR A 257 -13.72 -8.33 10.66
C TYR A 257 -14.16 -7.39 9.52
N ARG A 258 -14.97 -6.37 9.83
CA ARG A 258 -15.45 -5.35 8.89
C ARG A 258 -14.32 -4.58 8.18
N ASN A 259 -13.23 -4.27 8.88
CA ASN A 259 -12.17 -3.42 8.33
C ASN A 259 -11.09 -4.19 7.57
N GLN A 260 -11.08 -5.53 7.65
CA GLN A 260 -10.12 -6.35 6.90
C GLN A 260 -10.47 -6.40 5.40
N ASN A 261 -11.76 -6.31 5.05
CA ASN A 261 -12.19 -6.18 3.66
C ASN A 261 -11.77 -4.84 3.07
N ASP A 262 -12.10 -3.73 3.74
CA ASP A 262 -11.69 -2.39 3.33
C ASP A 262 -10.17 -2.32 3.15
N ALA A 263 -9.41 -3.02 4.01
CA ALA A 263 -7.96 -3.13 3.89
C ALA A 263 -7.52 -3.92 2.65
N CYS A 264 -8.18 -5.05 2.32
CA CYS A 264 -7.92 -5.82 1.10
C CYS A 264 -8.31 -5.03 -0.16
N GLU A 265 -9.50 -4.43 -0.20
CA GLU A 265 -9.96 -3.58 -1.31
C GLU A 265 -9.01 -2.39 -1.52
N TRP A 266 -8.52 -1.79 -0.43
CA TRP A 266 -7.52 -0.72 -0.50
C TRP A 266 -6.18 -1.18 -1.07
N ILE A 267 -5.65 -2.32 -0.62
CA ILE A 267 -4.43 -2.90 -1.18
C ILE A 267 -4.63 -3.23 -2.66
N SER A 268 -5.76 -3.83 -3.03
CA SER A 268 -6.12 -4.13 -4.42
C SER A 268 -6.12 -2.85 -5.27
N PHE A 269 -6.77 -1.80 -4.76
CA PHE A 269 -6.77 -0.49 -5.40
C PHE A 269 -5.35 0.08 -5.62
N VAL A 270 -4.50 0.05 -4.59
CA VAL A 270 -3.11 0.54 -4.71
C VAL A 270 -2.28 -0.33 -5.65
N TYR A 271 -2.48 -1.65 -5.62
CA TYR A 271 -1.84 -2.57 -6.55
C TYR A 271 -2.21 -2.25 -8.01
N HIS A 272 -3.50 -2.08 -8.30
CA HIS A 272 -3.94 -1.73 -9.64
C HIS A 272 -3.51 -0.32 -10.06
N LEU A 273 -3.42 0.63 -9.12
CA LEU A 273 -2.80 1.93 -9.37
C LEU A 273 -1.32 1.78 -9.76
N ASN A 274 -0.59 0.93 -9.03
CA ASN A 274 0.81 0.65 -9.33
C ASN A 274 0.99 0.04 -10.72
N LEU A 275 0.13 -0.90 -11.10
CA LEU A 275 0.14 -1.48 -12.45
C LEU A 275 -0.21 -0.43 -13.52
N LYS A 276 -1.27 0.35 -13.31
CA LYS A 276 -1.74 1.38 -14.26
C LYS A 276 -0.65 2.40 -14.59
N HIS A 277 0.09 2.84 -13.58
CA HIS A 277 1.08 3.91 -13.74
C HIS A 277 2.53 3.44 -13.78
N ASN A 278 2.78 2.13 -13.86
CA ASN A 278 4.14 1.60 -13.82
C ASN A 278 4.96 2.08 -12.59
N LEU A 279 4.41 1.88 -11.40
CA LEU A 279 5.05 2.29 -10.14
C LEU A 279 6.02 1.23 -9.64
N THR A 280 7.11 1.67 -9.01
CA THR A 280 8.25 0.80 -8.71
C THR A 280 8.15 0.02 -7.40
N ILE A 281 7.34 0.50 -6.44
CA ILE A 281 7.25 -0.09 -5.09
C ILE A 281 5.80 -0.06 -4.60
N LEU A 282 5.37 -1.15 -3.97
CA LEU A 282 4.15 -1.22 -3.15
C LEU A 282 4.55 -1.50 -1.69
N ASN A 283 4.28 -0.55 -0.79
CA ASN A 283 4.58 -0.69 0.64
C ASN A 283 3.35 -0.42 1.54
N PRO A 284 2.68 -1.46 2.06
CA PRO A 284 1.60 -1.32 3.04
C PRO A 284 2.17 -1.02 4.44
N PHE A 285 2.48 0.25 4.71
CA PHE A 285 3.24 0.74 5.88
C PHE A 285 2.86 0.17 7.27
N PHE A 286 1.57 0.10 7.60
CA PHE A 286 1.03 -0.53 8.83
C PHE A 286 0.86 -2.07 8.70
N THR A 287 1.97 -2.79 8.56
CA THR A 287 2.02 -4.27 8.59
C THR A 287 1.49 -4.89 9.89
N GLU A 288 1.23 -4.11 10.93
CA GLU A 288 0.49 -4.55 12.12
C GLU A 288 -0.94 -5.04 11.84
N GLN A 289 -1.53 -4.67 10.70
CA GLN A 289 -2.84 -5.19 10.27
C GLN A 289 -2.80 -6.65 9.82
N PHE A 290 -1.61 -7.21 9.66
CA PHE A 290 -1.41 -8.59 9.22
C PHE A 290 -1.61 -9.64 10.30
N VAL A 291 -1.82 -9.23 11.56
CA VAL A 291 -2.13 -10.16 12.65
C VAL A 291 -3.32 -9.71 13.49
N TYR A 292 -4.14 -10.67 13.93
CA TYR A 292 -5.28 -10.43 14.82
C TYR A 292 -4.78 -10.14 16.23
N CYS A 293 -4.59 -8.87 16.52
CA CYS A 293 -4.28 -8.37 17.85
C CYS A 293 -5.41 -7.43 18.30
N ASN A 294 -5.77 -7.42 19.58
CA ASN A 294 -6.80 -6.54 20.17
C ASN A 294 -8.28 -6.99 20.01
N HIS A 295 -8.73 -7.80 20.96
CA HIS A 295 -10.14 -8.19 21.12
C HIS A 295 -11.00 -7.10 21.80
N LEU A 296 -10.39 -6.04 22.34
CA LEU A 296 -11.08 -5.02 23.15
C LEU A 296 -10.77 -3.60 22.66
N PRO A 297 -11.78 -2.79 22.35
CA PRO A 297 -11.50 -1.41 21.98
C PRO A 297 -10.90 -0.63 23.17
N TYR A 298 -10.13 0.41 22.88
CA TYR A 298 -9.57 1.42 23.81
C TYR A 298 -8.42 0.99 24.75
N LEU A 299 -7.66 -0.06 24.42
CA LEU A 299 -6.43 -0.37 25.16
C LEU A 299 -5.36 0.73 24.95
N PRO A 300 -4.54 1.07 25.97
CA PRO A 300 -3.34 1.87 25.78
C PRO A 300 -2.38 1.25 24.75
N MET A 301 -1.68 2.07 23.99
CA MET A 301 -0.79 1.68 22.89
C MET A 301 0.16 0.51 23.25
N PHE A 302 0.80 0.57 24.43
CA PHE A 302 1.70 -0.49 24.89
C PHE A 302 1.01 -1.85 25.12
N LYS A 303 -0.27 -1.87 25.56
CA LYS A 303 -1.03 -3.12 25.73
C LYS A 303 -1.40 -3.75 24.40
N GLN A 304 -1.70 -2.94 23.40
CA GLN A 304 -1.98 -3.42 22.05
C GLN A 304 -0.73 -4.05 21.43
N TYR A 305 0.45 -3.52 21.75
CA TYR A 305 1.71 -4.12 21.34
C TYR A 305 1.92 -5.48 21.99
N PHE A 306 1.67 -5.66 23.29
CA PHE A 306 1.72 -7.01 23.89
C PHE A 306 0.80 -8.03 23.22
N GLU A 307 -0.37 -7.60 22.73
CA GLU A 307 -1.25 -8.48 21.97
C GLU A 307 -0.77 -8.73 20.55
N LEU A 308 -0.12 -7.76 19.91
CA LEU A 308 0.60 -7.96 18.66
C LEU A 308 1.67 -9.05 18.83
N LEU A 309 2.43 -9.01 19.93
CA LEU A 309 3.42 -10.05 20.26
C LEU A 309 2.78 -11.43 20.40
N ARG A 310 1.64 -11.52 21.09
CA ARG A 310 0.89 -12.78 21.23
C ARG A 310 0.36 -13.27 19.89
N ALA A 311 -0.13 -12.36 19.05
CA ALA A 311 -0.70 -12.69 17.74
C ALA A 311 0.37 -13.20 16.78
N ILE A 312 1.55 -12.56 16.76
CA ILE A 312 2.71 -13.02 16.00
C ILE A 312 3.12 -14.43 16.46
N ARG A 313 3.32 -14.64 17.77
CA ARG A 313 3.71 -15.94 18.36
C ARG A 313 2.69 -17.06 18.15
N SER A 314 1.41 -16.71 18.03
CA SER A 314 0.33 -17.68 17.85
C SER A 314 -0.09 -17.83 16.39
N GLU A 315 0.70 -17.31 15.44
CA GLU A 315 0.44 -17.38 14.00
C GLU A 315 -0.95 -16.90 13.58
N ARG A 316 -1.50 -15.92 14.30
CA ARG A 316 -2.85 -15.39 14.05
C ARG A 316 -2.86 -14.39 12.90
N ARG A 317 -2.53 -14.84 11.69
CA ARG A 317 -2.55 -14.04 10.46
C ARG A 317 -3.96 -13.56 10.13
N THR A 318 -4.09 -12.35 9.60
CA THR A 318 -5.38 -11.81 9.16
C THR A 318 -5.69 -12.17 7.71
N MET A 319 -6.94 -11.98 7.31
CA MET A 319 -7.31 -12.06 5.89
C MET A 319 -6.46 -11.12 5.02
N CYS A 320 -6.13 -9.93 5.51
CA CYS A 320 -5.32 -8.97 4.78
C CYS A 320 -3.86 -9.45 4.58
N PHE A 321 -3.30 -10.20 5.54
CA PHE A 321 -2.01 -10.86 5.36
C PHE A 321 -2.06 -11.86 4.20
N HIS A 322 -3.03 -12.78 4.20
CA HIS A 322 -3.16 -13.79 3.16
C HIS A 322 -3.43 -13.16 1.79
N PHE A 323 -4.30 -12.15 1.74
CA PHE A 323 -4.56 -11.39 0.52
C PHE A 323 -3.28 -10.75 -0.04
N TYR A 324 -2.44 -10.16 0.80
CA TYR A 324 -1.19 -9.54 0.34
C TYR A 324 -0.15 -10.58 -0.08
N HIS A 325 -0.03 -11.70 0.64
CA HIS A 325 0.79 -12.84 0.25
C HIS A 325 0.40 -13.37 -1.14
N ASP A 326 -0.89 -13.63 -1.35
CA ASP A 326 -1.39 -14.18 -2.60
C ASP A 326 -1.27 -13.18 -3.75
N LEU A 327 -1.32 -11.89 -3.45
CA LEU A 327 -1.06 -10.84 -4.43
C LEU A 327 0.41 -10.82 -4.88
N ILE A 328 1.35 -11.02 -3.94
CA ILE A 328 2.78 -11.17 -4.25
C ILE A 328 3.01 -12.43 -5.07
N ASP A 329 2.45 -13.55 -4.63
CA ASP A 329 2.57 -14.85 -5.29
C ASP A 329 1.98 -14.81 -6.71
N SER A 330 0.78 -14.25 -6.88
CA SER A 330 0.15 -14.07 -8.18
C SER A 330 0.97 -13.18 -9.12
N HIS A 331 1.60 -12.12 -8.59
CA HIS A 331 2.42 -11.22 -9.39
C HIS A 331 3.73 -11.88 -9.87
N HIS A 332 4.38 -12.64 -9.00
CA HIS A 332 5.70 -13.23 -9.27
C HIS A 332 5.63 -14.61 -9.93
N ASN A 333 4.63 -15.42 -9.56
CA ASN A 333 4.50 -16.82 -9.97
C ASN A 333 3.27 -17.10 -10.85
N HIS A 334 2.47 -16.08 -11.15
CA HIS A 334 1.23 -16.18 -11.96
C HIS A 334 0.13 -17.06 -11.36
N SER A 335 0.24 -17.38 -10.07
CA SER A 335 -0.76 -18.18 -9.36
C SER A 335 -2.15 -17.52 -9.41
N VAL A 336 -3.17 -18.35 -9.57
CA VAL A 336 -4.58 -17.92 -9.53
C VAL A 336 -5.12 -17.95 -8.10
N HIS A 337 -5.67 -16.83 -7.63
CA HIS A 337 -6.28 -16.71 -6.31
C HIS A 337 -7.67 -16.05 -6.35
N VAL A 338 -8.63 -16.49 -5.53
CA VAL A 338 -9.99 -15.90 -5.53
C VAL A 338 -10.59 -15.68 -4.14
N TYR A 339 -11.11 -14.47 -3.94
CA TYR A 339 -11.67 -14.01 -2.68
C TYR A 339 -13.08 -13.48 -2.86
N ILE A 340 -14.03 -13.98 -2.06
CA ILE A 340 -15.33 -13.33 -1.84
C ILE A 340 -15.13 -12.35 -0.68
N THR A 341 -14.92 -11.07 -0.99
CA THR A 341 -14.71 -10.02 0.01
C THR A 341 -16.04 -9.51 0.57
N ARG A 342 -17.14 -9.66 -0.17
CA ARG A 342 -18.50 -9.32 0.31
C ARG A 342 -19.51 -10.35 -0.19
N PRO A 343 -20.43 -10.87 0.66
CA PRO A 343 -20.75 -10.42 2.02
C PRO A 343 -19.83 -11.00 3.11
N ILE A 344 -19.67 -10.26 4.21
CA ILE A 344 -19.08 -10.75 5.47
C ILE A 344 -20.16 -11.05 6.50
N LYS A 345 -19.78 -11.66 7.63
CA LYS A 345 -20.68 -11.98 8.76
C LYS A 345 -21.30 -10.71 9.37
N CYS A 346 -22.32 -10.19 8.70
CA CYS A 346 -22.98 -8.95 9.01
C CYS A 346 -24.46 -9.01 8.59
N LEU A 347 -25.29 -8.16 9.20
CA LEU A 347 -26.63 -7.86 8.70
C LEU A 347 -26.56 -6.81 7.60
N TYR A 348 -27.10 -7.14 6.44
CA TYR A 348 -27.30 -6.26 5.30
C TYR A 348 -28.79 -5.95 5.12
N ILE A 349 -29.14 -4.67 4.98
CA ILE A 349 -30.49 -4.25 4.55
C ILE A 349 -30.35 -3.40 3.31
N ASN A 350 -30.90 -3.87 2.18
CA ASN A 350 -30.81 -3.21 0.88
C ASN A 350 -29.38 -2.76 0.55
N ASP A 351 -28.44 -3.69 0.67
CA ASP A 351 -27.01 -3.47 0.42
C ASP A 351 -26.30 -2.54 1.42
N VAL A 352 -26.98 -2.13 2.49
CA VAL A 352 -26.38 -1.37 3.58
C VAL A 352 -25.95 -2.34 4.66
N GLU A 353 -24.65 -2.37 4.94
CA GLU A 353 -24.09 -3.14 6.04
C GLU A 353 -24.37 -2.44 7.38
N LEU A 354 -25.12 -3.08 8.28
CA LEU A 354 -25.59 -2.48 9.52
C LEU A 354 -24.76 -2.90 10.74
N CYS A 355 -24.73 -4.19 11.07
CA CYS A 355 -24.07 -4.68 12.29
C CYS A 355 -23.46 -6.08 12.12
N PRO A 356 -22.21 -6.28 12.60
CA PRO A 356 -21.58 -7.60 12.58
C PRO A 356 -22.39 -8.64 13.36
N ILE A 357 -22.38 -9.87 12.86
CA ILE A 357 -23.04 -11.04 13.49
C ILE A 357 -22.05 -12.20 13.60
N SER A 358 -22.35 -13.19 14.44
CA SER A 358 -21.43 -14.31 14.72
C SER A 358 -21.59 -15.51 13.79
N PHE A 359 -22.65 -15.54 12.97
CA PHE A 359 -22.98 -16.62 12.04
C PHE A 359 -22.88 -16.17 10.57
N ALA A 360 -23.46 -16.93 9.65
CA ALA A 360 -23.49 -16.57 8.23
C ALA A 360 -24.09 -15.17 8.01
N PRO A 361 -23.65 -14.43 6.96
CA PRO A 361 -24.22 -13.12 6.63
C PRO A 361 -25.74 -13.19 6.52
N LEU A 362 -26.41 -12.13 6.98
CA LEU A 362 -27.86 -12.02 6.97
C LEU A 362 -28.26 -10.90 6.04
N VAL A 363 -29.19 -11.14 5.12
CA VAL A 363 -29.55 -10.21 4.04
C VAL A 363 -31.05 -9.98 4.04
N ILE A 364 -31.46 -8.72 4.02
CA ILE A 364 -32.84 -8.30 3.77
C ILE A 364 -32.84 -7.43 2.52
N GLY A 365 -33.44 -7.91 1.44
CA GLY A 365 -33.48 -7.23 0.15
C GLY A 365 -32.24 -7.48 -0.72
N LYS A 366 -31.74 -6.44 -1.38
CA LYS A 366 -30.59 -6.56 -2.31
C LYS A 366 -29.25 -6.77 -1.60
N LEU A 367 -28.32 -7.44 -2.28
CA LEU A 367 -26.93 -7.59 -1.85
C LEU A 367 -26.00 -7.48 -3.06
N THR A 368 -25.01 -6.60 -2.98
CA THR A 368 -23.86 -6.56 -3.89
C THR A 368 -22.76 -7.44 -3.33
N VAL A 369 -22.31 -8.38 -4.15
CA VAL A 369 -21.20 -9.30 -3.92
C VAL A 369 -19.96 -8.69 -4.55
N HIS A 370 -18.85 -8.71 -3.81
CA HIS A 370 -17.55 -8.25 -4.28
C HIS A 370 -16.60 -9.45 -4.32
N ILE A 371 -15.93 -9.61 -5.46
CA ILE A 371 -14.95 -10.67 -5.69
C ILE A 371 -13.66 -10.06 -6.20
N GLU A 372 -12.55 -10.49 -5.59
CA GLU A 372 -11.19 -10.23 -6.06
C GLU A 372 -10.62 -11.52 -6.65
N ALA A 373 -10.09 -11.47 -7.86
CA ALA A 373 -9.49 -12.60 -8.56
C ALA A 373 -8.12 -12.20 -9.13
N MET A 374 -7.06 -12.73 -8.53
CA MET A 374 -5.66 -12.46 -8.90
C MET A 374 -5.16 -13.54 -9.85
N GLY A 375 -4.36 -13.15 -10.85
CA GLY A 375 -3.80 -14.09 -11.83
C GLY A 375 -4.81 -14.77 -12.78
N ALA A 376 -6.11 -14.55 -12.54
CA ALA A 376 -7.20 -15.19 -13.27
C ALA A 376 -7.40 -14.58 -14.67
N GLY A 377 -7.45 -15.43 -15.70
CA GLY A 377 -7.90 -15.05 -17.04
C GLY A 377 -9.42 -15.08 -17.19
N LYS A 378 -10.11 -15.84 -16.33
CA LYS A 378 -11.58 -15.96 -16.30
C LYS A 378 -12.06 -16.15 -14.86
N VAL A 379 -13.20 -15.57 -14.55
CA VAL A 379 -13.90 -15.74 -13.28
C VAL A 379 -15.38 -16.01 -13.55
N GLU A 380 -15.94 -16.98 -12.84
CA GLU A 380 -17.35 -17.37 -12.88
C GLU A 380 -17.94 -17.29 -11.48
N ILE A 381 -19.16 -16.75 -11.38
CA ILE A 381 -19.89 -16.59 -10.13
C ILE A 381 -21.17 -17.41 -10.22
N TYR A 382 -21.39 -18.27 -9.24
CA TYR A 382 -22.56 -19.11 -9.13
C TYR A 382 -23.35 -18.77 -7.86
N LEU A 383 -24.68 -18.75 -7.96
CA LEU A 383 -25.61 -18.70 -6.84
C LEU A 383 -26.42 -19.99 -6.85
N ASP A 384 -26.32 -20.78 -5.77
CA ASP A 384 -26.97 -22.08 -5.63
C ASP A 384 -26.72 -23.02 -6.83
N GLY A 385 -25.48 -23.00 -7.33
CA GLY A 385 -25.04 -23.81 -8.47
C GLY A 385 -25.41 -23.23 -9.85
N SER A 386 -26.19 -22.14 -9.92
CA SER A 386 -26.54 -21.48 -11.18
C SER A 386 -25.54 -20.36 -11.50
N LEU A 387 -24.98 -20.34 -12.71
CA LEU A 387 -24.08 -19.27 -13.15
C LEU A 387 -24.87 -17.95 -13.24
N ILE A 388 -24.42 -16.93 -12.49
CA ILE A 388 -25.04 -15.61 -12.44
C ILE A 388 -24.18 -14.51 -13.07
N SER A 389 -22.87 -14.71 -13.18
CA SER A 389 -21.95 -13.77 -13.82
C SER A 389 -20.69 -14.49 -14.28
N SER A 390 -20.07 -13.99 -15.35
CA SER A 390 -18.77 -14.46 -15.84
C SER A 390 -18.02 -13.30 -16.48
N GLY A 391 -16.70 -13.26 -16.33
CA GLY A 391 -15.86 -12.21 -16.90
C GLY A 391 -14.38 -12.50 -16.75
N SER A 392 -13.54 -11.52 -17.09
CA SER A 392 -12.08 -11.58 -17.01
C SER A 392 -11.49 -10.44 -16.16
N ALA A 393 -12.32 -9.81 -15.33
CA ALA A 393 -11.89 -8.68 -14.51
C ALA A 393 -11.33 -9.18 -13.16
N HIS A 394 -10.26 -8.53 -12.70
CA HIS A 394 -9.67 -8.79 -11.38
C HIS A 394 -10.61 -8.42 -10.23
N HIS A 395 -11.47 -7.42 -10.43
CA HIS A 395 -12.48 -7.01 -9.47
C HIS A 395 -13.87 -7.14 -10.09
N ILE A 396 -14.75 -7.92 -9.46
CA ILE A 396 -16.09 -8.19 -9.96
C ILE A 396 -17.12 -7.83 -8.91
N ASN A 397 -18.01 -6.93 -9.30
CA ASN A 397 -19.19 -6.57 -8.51
C ASN A 397 -20.44 -7.15 -9.17
N CYS A 398 -21.19 -7.94 -8.41
CA CYS A 398 -22.44 -8.54 -8.86
C CYS A 398 -23.55 -8.20 -7.86
N THR A 399 -24.58 -7.48 -8.32
CA THR A 399 -25.74 -7.18 -7.47
C THR A 399 -26.79 -8.28 -7.60
N LEU A 400 -27.01 -8.98 -6.51
CA LEU A 400 -28.09 -9.95 -6.32
C LEU A 400 -29.37 -9.20 -5.95
N SER A 401 -30.37 -9.29 -6.82
CA SER A 401 -31.71 -8.72 -6.61
C SER A 401 -32.73 -9.85 -6.59
N ALA A 402 -33.80 -9.70 -5.81
CA ALA A 402 -34.90 -10.67 -5.71
C ALA A 402 -34.49 -12.09 -5.23
N LEU A 403 -33.69 -12.14 -4.16
CA LEU A 403 -33.34 -13.39 -3.49
C LEU A 403 -34.55 -13.98 -2.75
N SER A 404 -34.77 -15.30 -2.87
CA SER A 404 -35.79 -16.00 -2.09
C SER A 404 -35.40 -16.06 -0.61
N THR A 405 -36.37 -16.08 0.31
CA THR A 405 -36.08 -16.33 1.73
C THR A 405 -35.47 -17.73 1.90
N GLY A 406 -34.36 -17.83 2.63
CA GLY A 406 -33.68 -19.10 2.85
C GLY A 406 -32.15 -18.98 2.94
N ARG A 407 -31.49 -20.14 2.93
CA ARG A 407 -30.02 -20.23 2.89
C ARG A 407 -29.57 -20.34 1.45
N HIS A 408 -28.59 -19.52 1.09
CA HIS A 408 -27.99 -19.46 -0.24
C HIS A 408 -26.49 -19.75 -0.17
N THR A 409 -25.95 -20.28 -1.26
CA THR A 409 -24.51 -20.51 -1.45
C THR A 409 -24.01 -19.74 -2.65
N LEU A 410 -23.04 -18.86 -2.41
CA LEU A 410 -22.29 -18.16 -3.43
C LEU A 410 -20.98 -18.92 -3.68
N LYS A 411 -20.67 -19.21 -4.94
CA LYS A 411 -19.39 -19.79 -5.35
C LYS A 411 -18.71 -18.89 -6.37
N ALA A 412 -17.45 -18.59 -6.17
CA ALA A 412 -16.57 -17.91 -7.11
C ALA A 412 -15.55 -18.94 -7.64
N VAL A 413 -15.37 -19.02 -8.94
CA VAL A 413 -14.38 -19.88 -9.60
C VAL A 413 -13.48 -18.98 -10.44
N ALA A 414 -12.19 -18.96 -10.14
CA ALA A 414 -11.20 -18.24 -10.94
C ALA A 414 -10.30 -19.25 -11.66
N ALA A 415 -9.98 -18.98 -12.92
CA ALA A 415 -9.15 -19.87 -13.72
C ALA A 415 -8.18 -19.09 -14.64
N SER A 416 -6.99 -19.65 -14.83
CA SER A 416 -6.01 -19.20 -15.81
C SER A 416 -5.22 -20.40 -16.33
N GLY A 417 -5.36 -20.69 -17.63
CA GLY A 417 -4.80 -21.92 -18.20
C GLY A 417 -5.37 -23.17 -17.51
N ASN A 418 -4.50 -23.93 -16.85
CA ASN A 418 -4.87 -25.15 -16.11
C ASN A 418 -5.06 -24.91 -14.60
N GLU A 419 -4.72 -23.72 -14.09
CA GLU A 419 -4.92 -23.39 -12.69
C GLU A 419 -6.36 -22.93 -12.45
N ILE A 420 -6.97 -23.48 -11.40
CA ILE A 420 -8.34 -23.20 -10.99
C ILE A 420 -8.36 -23.07 -9.47
N GLU A 421 -8.93 -21.98 -8.98
CA GLU A 421 -9.26 -21.81 -7.57
C GLU A 421 -10.76 -21.57 -7.39
N GLU A 422 -11.31 -22.08 -6.31
CA GLU A 422 -12.73 -21.92 -5.97
C GLU A 422 -12.91 -21.42 -4.54
N LYS A 423 -13.84 -20.49 -4.35
CA LYS A 423 -14.26 -20.02 -3.04
C LYS A 423 -15.76 -20.09 -2.89
N GLU A 424 -16.21 -20.62 -1.74
CA GLU A 424 -17.63 -20.71 -1.41
C GLU A 424 -17.96 -19.95 -0.12
N LEU A 425 -19.14 -19.34 -0.10
CA LEU A 425 -19.68 -18.64 1.05
C LEU A 425 -21.20 -18.87 1.13
N SER A 426 -21.68 -19.28 2.31
CA SER A 426 -23.12 -19.32 2.59
C SER A 426 -23.61 -18.02 3.22
N PHE A 427 -24.81 -17.58 2.87
CA PHE A 427 -25.53 -16.48 3.53
C PHE A 427 -27.03 -16.81 3.68
N ILE A 428 -27.73 -16.04 4.50
CA ILE A 428 -29.15 -16.24 4.83
C ILE A 428 -29.92 -15.00 4.37
N VAL A 429 -31.03 -15.21 3.68
CA VAL A 429 -31.97 -14.18 3.24
C VAL A 429 -33.25 -14.31 4.07
N ILE A 430 -33.72 -13.19 4.62
CA ILE A 430 -34.99 -13.10 5.35
C ILE A 430 -36.02 -12.37 4.50
#